data_AF-D4L2I9-F1
#
_entry.id   AF-D4L2I9-F1
#
_cell.length_a   1.000
_cell.length_b   1.000
_cell.length_c   1.000
_cell.angle_alpha   90.00
_cell.angle_beta   90.00
_cell.angle_gamma   90.00
#
_symmetry.space_group_name_H-M   'P 1'
#
loop_
_entity.id
_entity.type
_entity.pdbx_description
1 polymer ?
#
loop_
_entity_poly.entity_id
_entity_poly.type
_entity_poly.pdbx_seq_one_letter_code
_entity_poly.pdbx_strand_id
1 'polypeptide(L)'
;MGTTQRKEQRKMKLEKEIIRLTKLHQNKDKRELIQNINHVLRAQGIHLNRKVKWICKVTGSPEGTVYTWFTNARCRRENKIPLYALCQMALALRISVYEFFSADHFMEIAEKQKIDRRCKLYWHLRRNVAEDLWNGTHSENDTWQGQTLDIKREFLDELYLKMVNDQLN
;
A
#
# COMPACT_ATOMS: atom_id res chain seq x y z
N MET A 1 -30.54 39.80 4.01
CA MET A 1 -29.81 39.55 2.74
C MET A 1 -28.59 38.61 2.86
N GLY A 2 -28.04 38.31 4.05
CA GLY A 2 -26.79 37.53 4.17
C GLY A 2 -26.85 35.99 4.10
N THR A 3 -28.02 35.36 4.18
CA THR A 3 -28.15 33.89 4.18
C THR A 3 -28.11 33.29 2.78
N THR A 4 -28.68 33.98 1.78
CA THR A 4 -28.69 33.53 0.37
C THR A 4 -27.30 33.58 -0.24
N GLN A 5 -26.58 34.70 -0.09
CA GLN A 5 -25.20 34.84 -0.58
C GLN A 5 -24.24 33.81 0.03
N ARG A 6 -24.38 33.50 1.34
CA ARG A 6 -23.58 32.45 2.00
C ARG A 6 -23.90 31.04 1.47
N LYS A 7 -25.16 30.75 1.15
CA LYS A 7 -25.56 29.46 0.56
C LYS A 7 -25.01 29.31 -0.87
N GLU A 8 -25.06 30.36 -1.67
CA GLU A 8 -24.51 30.38 -3.03
C GLU A 8 -22.98 30.22 -3.05
N GLN A 9 -22.27 30.92 -2.15
CA GLN A 9 -20.82 30.75 -2.01
C GLN A 9 -20.44 29.32 -1.61
N ARG A 10 -21.19 28.69 -0.69
CA ARG A 10 -20.98 27.28 -0.30
C ARG A 10 -21.25 26.32 -1.47
N LYS A 11 -22.33 26.55 -2.22
CA LYS A 11 -22.65 25.76 -3.43
C LYS A 11 -21.51 25.82 -4.44
N MET A 12 -21.04 27.02 -4.76
CA MET A 12 -19.94 27.22 -5.71
C MET A 12 -18.62 26.60 -5.22
N LYS A 13 -18.37 26.61 -3.91
CA LYS A 13 -17.21 25.91 -3.32
C LYS A 13 -17.29 24.40 -3.52
N LEU A 14 -18.47 23.80 -3.31
CA LEU A 14 -18.68 22.37 -3.51
C LEU A 14 -18.54 21.97 -4.99
N GLU A 15 -19.12 22.76 -5.90
CA GLU A 15 -18.99 22.54 -7.35
C GLU A 15 -17.52 22.57 -7.79
N LYS A 16 -16.75 23.56 -7.34
CA LYS A 16 -15.30 23.65 -7.60
C LYS A 16 -14.55 22.42 -7.08
N GLU A 17 -14.92 21.93 -5.90
CA GLU A 17 -14.26 20.77 -5.29
C GLU A 17 -14.59 19.46 -6.05
N ILE A 18 -15.84 19.28 -6.47
CA ILE A 18 -16.24 18.13 -7.30
C ILE A 18 -15.48 18.14 -8.62
N ILE A 19 -15.35 19.31 -9.27
CA ILE A 19 -14.58 19.45 -10.51
C ILE A 19 -13.10 19.11 -10.27
N ARG A 20 -12.52 19.61 -9.18
CA ARG A 20 -11.12 19.34 -8.81
C ARG A 20 -10.88 17.86 -8.59
N LEU A 21 -11.74 17.20 -7.82
CA LEU A 21 -11.66 15.77 -7.52
C LEU A 21 -11.84 14.92 -8.80
N THR A 22 -12.78 15.31 -9.67
CA THR A 22 -13.00 14.64 -10.96
C THR A 22 -11.76 14.71 -11.84
N LYS A 23 -11.14 15.89 -11.96
CA LYS A 23 -9.89 16.06 -12.72
C LYS A 23 -8.75 15.23 -12.13
N LEU A 24 -8.62 15.21 -10.80
CA LEU A 24 -7.61 14.41 -10.12
C LEU A 24 -7.78 12.90 -10.43
N HIS A 25 -9.01 12.39 -10.36
CA HIS A 25 -9.33 11.01 -10.68
C HIS A 25 -9.04 10.63 -12.14
N GLN A 26 -9.41 11.52 -13.07
CA GLN A 26 -9.15 11.33 -14.51
C GLN A 26 -7.65 11.28 -14.80
N ASN A 27 -6.86 12.14 -14.17
CA ASN A 27 -5.42 12.26 -14.42
C ASN A 27 -4.56 11.23 -13.68
N LYS A 28 -5.03 10.68 -12.55
CA LYS A 28 -4.26 9.70 -11.76
C LYS A 28 -4.06 8.40 -12.55
N ASP A 29 -2.86 7.83 -12.55
CA ASP A 29 -2.65 6.52 -13.18
C ASP A 29 -3.43 5.41 -12.47
N LYS A 30 -3.98 4.46 -13.24
CA LYS A 30 -4.80 3.37 -12.68
C LYS A 30 -4.01 2.49 -11.73
N ARG A 31 -2.76 2.16 -12.06
CA ARG A 31 -1.91 1.28 -11.27
C ARG A 31 -1.55 1.95 -9.95
N GLU A 32 -1.19 3.23 -9.98
CA GLU A 32 -0.95 4.03 -8.78
C GLU A 32 -2.19 4.09 -7.89
N LEU A 33 -3.35 4.38 -8.47
CA LEU A 33 -4.61 4.43 -7.72
C LEU A 33 -4.94 3.10 -7.04
N ILE A 34 -4.76 1.97 -7.74
CA ILE A 34 -4.92 0.63 -7.17
C ILE A 34 -3.96 0.41 -5.99
N GLN A 35 -2.70 0.83 -6.12
CA GLN A 35 -1.69 0.68 -5.08
C GLN A 35 -2.06 1.49 -3.84
N ASN A 36 -2.40 2.77 -4.01
CA ASN A 36 -2.83 3.66 -2.92
C ASN A 36 -4.03 3.08 -2.18
N ILE A 37 -5.05 2.63 -2.90
CA ILE A 37 -6.24 2.02 -2.31
C ILE A 37 -5.87 0.76 -1.52
N ASN A 38 -5.02 -0.12 -2.07
CA ASN A 38 -4.59 -1.30 -1.35
C ASN A 38 -3.80 -0.95 -0.08
N HIS A 39 -3.01 0.12 -0.10
CA HIS A 39 -2.29 0.60 1.08
C HIS A 39 -3.28 1.05 2.16
N VAL A 40 -4.17 1.99 1.82
CA VAL A 40 -5.18 2.53 2.75
C VAL A 40 -6.03 1.40 3.35
N LEU A 41 -6.47 0.45 2.52
CA LEU A 41 -7.25 -0.69 3.00
C LEU A 41 -6.46 -1.60 3.95
N ARG A 42 -5.16 -1.83 3.69
CA ARG A 42 -4.30 -2.62 4.58
C ARG A 42 -4.07 -1.93 5.92
N ALA A 43 -3.86 -0.62 5.92
CA ALA A 43 -3.74 0.17 7.15
C ALA A 43 -5.00 0.05 8.04
N GLN A 44 -6.16 -0.16 7.41
CA GLN A 44 -7.45 -0.40 8.08
C GLN A 44 -7.76 -1.88 8.34
N GLY A 45 -6.77 -2.79 8.19
CA GLY A 45 -6.92 -4.23 8.46
C GLY A 45 -7.68 -5.01 7.38
N ILE A 46 -7.96 -4.41 6.22
CA ILE A 46 -8.69 -5.04 5.11
C ILE A 46 -7.68 -5.65 4.14
N HIS A 47 -7.42 -6.95 4.32
CA HIS A 47 -6.47 -7.70 3.50
C HIS A 47 -7.01 -8.06 2.11
N LEU A 48 -6.08 -8.36 1.18
CA LEU A 48 -6.34 -8.64 -0.24
C LEU A 48 -7.42 -9.71 -0.48
N ASN A 49 -7.43 -10.78 0.32
CA ASN A 49 -8.36 -11.90 0.19
C ASN A 49 -9.81 -11.55 0.56
N ARG A 50 -10.03 -10.50 1.35
CA ARG A 50 -11.36 -10.01 1.75
C ARG A 50 -11.74 -8.69 1.11
N LYS A 51 -10.76 -8.00 0.48
CA LYS A 51 -10.93 -6.70 -0.17
C LYS A 51 -12.15 -6.66 -1.09
N VAL A 52 -12.23 -7.60 -2.04
CA VAL A 52 -13.29 -7.57 -3.06
C VAL A 52 -14.67 -7.69 -2.42
N LYS A 53 -14.87 -8.66 -1.53
CA LYS A 53 -16.12 -8.82 -0.77
C LYS A 53 -16.47 -7.57 0.04
N TRP A 54 -15.49 -6.97 0.72
CA TRP A 54 -15.69 -5.74 1.48
C TRP A 54 -16.11 -4.57 0.57
N ILE A 55 -15.44 -4.39 -0.57
CA ILE A 55 -15.78 -3.33 -1.53
C ILE A 55 -17.18 -3.56 -2.09
N CYS A 56 -17.54 -4.79 -2.47
CA CYS A 56 -18.90 -5.10 -2.95
C CYS A 56 -19.96 -4.72 -1.91
N LYS A 57 -19.72 -5.01 -0.63
CA LYS A 57 -20.63 -4.65 0.46
C LYS A 57 -20.79 -3.13 0.61
N VAL A 58 -19.70 -2.38 0.46
CA VAL A 58 -19.70 -0.92 0.64
C VAL A 58 -20.27 -0.19 -0.58
N THR A 59 -19.95 -0.63 -1.79
CA THR A 59 -20.31 0.08 -3.03
C THR A 59 -21.57 -0.48 -3.69
N GLY A 60 -22.10 -1.61 -3.20
CA GLY A 60 -23.22 -2.34 -3.82
C GLY A 60 -22.89 -2.93 -5.20
N SER A 61 -21.61 -2.91 -5.59
CA SER A 61 -21.19 -3.32 -6.93
C SER A 61 -20.98 -4.83 -7.03
N PRO A 62 -21.29 -5.45 -8.18
CA PRO A 62 -21.03 -6.88 -8.39
C PRO A 62 -19.55 -7.24 -8.28
N GLU A 63 -19.25 -8.42 -7.78
CA GLU A 63 -17.90 -8.92 -7.57
C GLU A 63 -17.06 -8.91 -8.86
N GLY A 64 -17.63 -9.36 -9.99
CA GLY A 64 -16.97 -9.29 -11.29
C GLY A 64 -16.55 -7.87 -11.68
N THR A 65 -17.42 -6.88 -11.46
CA THR A 65 -17.12 -5.47 -11.73
C THR A 65 -15.97 -4.98 -10.85
N VAL A 66 -16.01 -5.28 -9.54
CA VAL A 66 -14.94 -4.90 -8.62
C VAL A 66 -13.60 -5.52 -9.04
N TYR A 67 -13.58 -6.81 -9.42
CA TYR A 67 -12.36 -7.44 -9.94
C TYR A 67 -11.80 -6.70 -11.17
N THR A 68 -12.67 -6.27 -12.10
CA THR A 68 -12.23 -5.54 -13.30
C THR A 68 -11.62 -4.18 -13.00
N TRP A 69 -11.95 -3.56 -11.87
CA TRP A 69 -11.34 -2.31 -11.48
C TRP A 69 -9.91 -2.48 -10.96
N PHE A 70 -9.61 -3.63 -10.35
CA PHE A 70 -8.29 -3.91 -9.75
C PHE A 70 -7.33 -4.69 -10.66
N THR A 71 -7.73 -5.02 -11.89
CA THR A 71 -6.83 -5.66 -12.86
C THR A 71 -6.02 -4.63 -13.65
N ASN A 72 -4.75 -4.96 -13.91
CA ASN A 72 -3.83 -4.18 -14.76
C ASN A 72 -3.75 -4.71 -16.20
N ALA A 73 -4.64 -5.64 -16.59
CA ALA A 73 -4.68 -6.16 -17.95
C ALA A 73 -4.83 -5.03 -18.98
N ARG A 74 -4.10 -5.12 -20.11
CA ARG A 74 -4.06 -4.06 -21.14
C ARG A 74 -5.46 -3.70 -21.67
N CYS A 75 -6.32 -4.68 -21.88
CA CYS A 75 -7.71 -4.50 -22.34
C CYS A 75 -8.62 -3.80 -21.30
N ARG A 76 -8.13 -3.58 -20.07
CA ARG A 76 -8.86 -2.92 -18.97
C ARG A 76 -8.10 -1.72 -18.42
N ARG A 77 -7.10 -1.20 -19.13
CA ARG A 77 -6.25 -0.10 -18.66
C ARG A 77 -7.06 1.15 -18.31
N GLU A 78 -8.11 1.42 -19.07
CA GLU A 78 -8.99 2.59 -18.87
C GLU A 78 -10.10 2.34 -17.85
N ASN A 79 -10.34 1.09 -17.47
CA ASN A 79 -11.40 0.72 -16.53
C ASN A 79 -10.97 0.99 -15.07
N LYS A 80 -10.90 2.26 -14.69
CA LYS A 80 -10.60 2.71 -13.33
C LYS A 80 -11.79 2.48 -12.41
N ILE A 81 -11.51 2.38 -11.10
CA ILE A 81 -12.57 2.41 -10.08
C ILE A 81 -13.35 3.73 -10.25
N PRO A 82 -14.68 3.71 -10.38
CA PRO A 82 -15.48 4.93 -10.48
C PRO A 82 -15.30 5.83 -9.26
N LEU A 83 -15.27 7.14 -9.46
CA LEU A 83 -15.10 8.10 -8.36
C LEU A 83 -16.17 7.94 -7.27
N TYR A 84 -17.41 7.66 -7.68
CA TYR A 84 -18.50 7.38 -6.73
C TYR A 84 -18.17 6.20 -5.79
N ALA A 85 -17.60 5.12 -6.31
CA ALA A 85 -17.20 3.97 -5.50
C ALA A 85 -16.07 4.34 -4.52
N LEU A 86 -15.11 5.17 -4.94
CA LEU A 86 -14.08 5.70 -4.04
C LEU A 86 -14.69 6.54 -2.91
N CYS A 87 -15.68 7.39 -3.22
CA CYS A 87 -16.38 8.16 -2.20
C CYS A 87 -17.11 7.25 -1.18
N GLN A 88 -17.79 6.20 -1.64
CA GLN A 88 -18.44 5.22 -0.75
C GLN A 88 -17.42 4.52 0.16
N MET A 89 -16.27 4.12 -0.40
CA MET A 89 -15.18 3.54 0.37
C MET A 89 -14.62 4.51 1.41
N ALA A 90 -14.38 5.77 1.03
CA ALA A 90 -13.88 6.80 1.94
C ALA A 90 -14.86 7.04 3.11
N LEU A 91 -16.16 7.11 2.81
CA LEU A 91 -17.22 7.24 3.82
C LEU A 91 -17.23 6.05 4.79
N ALA A 92 -17.14 4.82 4.27
CA ALA A 92 -17.12 3.61 5.10
C ALA A 92 -15.87 3.53 6.00
N LEU A 93 -14.73 4.01 5.52
CA LEU A 93 -13.47 4.06 6.27
C LEU A 93 -13.35 5.31 7.16
N ARG A 94 -14.28 6.28 7.05
CA ARG A 94 -14.24 7.58 7.73
C ARG A 94 -12.97 8.37 7.46
N ILE A 95 -12.50 8.35 6.22
CA ILE A 95 -11.32 9.09 5.74
C ILE A 95 -11.71 10.10 4.67
N SER A 96 -10.80 11.02 4.36
CA SER A 96 -10.92 11.87 3.18
C SER A 96 -10.75 11.04 1.90
N VAL A 97 -11.55 11.31 0.87
CA VAL A 97 -11.38 10.61 -0.43
C VAL A 97 -10.02 10.93 -1.08
N TYR A 98 -9.41 12.06 -0.71
CA TYR A 98 -8.08 12.47 -1.17
C TYR A 98 -6.98 11.51 -0.72
N GLU A 99 -7.17 10.77 0.38
CA GLU A 99 -6.21 9.78 0.87
C GLU A 99 -5.92 8.69 -0.18
N PHE A 100 -6.90 8.35 -1.03
CA PHE A 100 -6.68 7.40 -2.12
C PHE A 100 -5.80 7.96 -3.25
N PHE A 101 -5.59 9.28 -3.29
CA PHE A 101 -4.79 9.95 -4.32
C PHE A 101 -3.42 10.42 -3.82
N SER A 102 -3.24 10.53 -2.50
CA SER A 102 -1.99 10.95 -1.85
C SER A 102 -0.82 10.04 -2.23
N ALA A 103 0.33 10.66 -2.51
CA ALA A 103 1.58 10.00 -2.82
C ALA A 103 2.43 9.71 -1.56
N ASP A 104 2.03 10.22 -0.39
CA ASP A 104 2.83 10.10 0.83
C ASP A 104 3.00 8.64 1.29
N HIS A 105 2.08 7.75 0.89
CA HIS A 105 2.20 6.30 1.06
C HIS A 105 3.38 5.67 0.29
N PHE A 106 3.94 6.36 -0.71
CA PHE A 106 5.11 5.89 -1.46
C PHE A 106 6.41 6.10 -0.69
N MET A 107 6.52 7.12 0.18
CA MET A 107 7.71 7.31 1.01
C MET A 107 7.88 6.15 2.00
N GLU A 108 6.80 5.69 2.65
CA GLU A 108 6.85 4.55 3.56
C GLU A 108 7.17 3.20 2.88
N ILE A 109 6.85 3.04 1.59
CA ILE A 109 7.17 1.82 0.83
C ILE A 109 8.55 1.93 0.16
N ALA A 110 8.99 3.13 -0.21
CA ALA A 110 10.32 3.38 -0.76
C ALA A 110 11.41 3.26 0.31
N GLU A 111 11.11 3.56 1.57
CA GLU A 111 12.08 3.43 2.68
C GLU A 111 12.20 2.01 3.25
N LYS A 112 11.26 1.11 2.98
CA LYS A 112 11.44 -0.32 3.24
C LYS A 112 11.88 -1.00 1.97
N GLN A 113 13.19 -0.97 1.71
CA GLN A 113 13.80 -1.82 0.69
C GLN A 113 13.18 -3.22 0.75
N LYS A 114 12.55 -3.62 -0.35
CA LYS A 114 11.77 -4.85 -0.41
C LYS A 114 12.70 -6.04 -0.29
N ILE A 115 12.70 -6.69 0.88
CA ILE A 115 13.52 -7.89 1.12
C ILE A 115 12.95 -9.06 0.30
N ASP A 116 13.67 -9.51 -0.72
CA ASP A 116 13.34 -10.74 -1.44
C ASP A 116 13.91 -11.96 -0.70
N ARG A 117 13.14 -12.49 0.24
CA ARG A 117 13.50 -13.68 1.02
C ARG A 117 13.59 -14.98 0.18
N ARG A 118 13.22 -14.95 -1.10
CA ARG A 118 13.30 -16.10 -2.01
C ARG A 118 14.51 -16.04 -2.93
N CYS A 119 15.23 -14.92 -2.97
CA CYS A 119 16.37 -14.78 -3.86
C CYS A 119 17.56 -15.64 -3.41
N LYS A 120 18.47 -15.90 -4.36
CA LYS A 120 19.69 -16.72 -4.14
C LYS A 120 20.57 -16.15 -3.03
N LEU A 121 20.71 -14.82 -2.98
CA LEU A 121 21.54 -14.13 -1.99
C LEU A 121 21.01 -14.36 -0.57
N TYR A 122 19.70 -14.18 -0.34
CA TYR A 122 19.08 -14.40 0.96
C TYR A 122 19.25 -15.84 1.46
N TRP A 123 19.11 -16.83 0.55
CA TRP A 123 19.36 -18.24 0.88
C TRP A 123 20.83 -18.54 1.20
N HIS A 124 21.77 -17.90 0.48
CA HIS A 124 23.19 -18.04 0.76
C HIS A 124 23.54 -17.48 2.14
N LEU A 125 23.08 -16.26 2.45
CA LEU A 125 23.28 -15.65 3.77
C LEU A 125 22.73 -16.54 4.89
N ARG A 126 21.52 -17.07 4.71
CA ARG A 126 20.87 -17.94 5.70
C ARG A 126 21.62 -19.26 5.95
N ARG A 127 22.16 -19.88 4.92
CA ARG A 127 22.76 -21.22 5.04
C ARG A 127 24.24 -21.20 5.40
N ASN A 128 24.96 -20.16 4.99
CA ASN A 128 26.42 -20.19 4.96
C ASN A 128 27.08 -19.03 5.72
N VAL A 129 26.33 -17.99 6.11
CA VAL A 129 26.95 -16.76 6.66
C VAL A 129 26.36 -16.39 8.03
N ALA A 130 25.04 -16.49 8.19
CA ALA A 130 24.36 -15.94 9.35
C ALA A 130 24.75 -16.60 10.69
N GLU A 131 24.93 -17.92 10.72
CA GLU A 131 25.30 -18.64 11.94
C GLU A 131 26.72 -18.28 12.39
N ASP A 132 27.70 -18.36 11.48
CA ASP A 132 29.10 -18.04 11.76
C ASP A 132 29.26 -16.58 12.15
N LEU A 133 28.58 -15.66 11.46
CA LEU A 133 28.67 -14.23 11.74
C LEU A 133 28.01 -13.87 13.09
N TRP A 134 26.87 -14.47 13.40
CA TRP A 134 26.18 -14.27 14.68
C TRP A 134 27.04 -14.77 15.84
N ASN A 135 27.51 -16.01 15.77
CA ASN A 135 28.33 -16.64 16.81
C ASN A 135 29.72 -15.97 16.96
N GLY A 136 30.23 -15.34 15.90
CA GLY A 136 31.47 -14.56 15.96
C GLY A 136 31.32 -13.15 16.54
N THR A 137 30.10 -12.61 16.62
CA THR A 137 29.81 -11.26 17.11
C THR A 137 29.14 -11.21 18.48
N HIS A 138 28.47 -12.29 18.89
CA HIS A 138 27.72 -12.36 20.15
C HIS A 138 28.41 -13.27 21.18
N SER A 139 28.10 -13.06 22.46
CA SER A 139 28.71 -13.82 23.56
C SER A 139 28.37 -15.31 23.52
N GLU A 140 29.20 -16.15 24.15
CA GLU A 140 29.05 -17.63 24.19
C GLU A 140 27.68 -18.10 24.69
N ASN A 141 26.97 -17.30 25.50
CA ASN A 141 25.64 -17.64 26.02
C ASN A 141 24.49 -17.31 25.06
N ASP A 142 24.74 -16.58 23.97
CA ASP A 142 23.72 -16.05 23.06
C ASP A 142 23.85 -16.65 21.65
N THR A 143 24.03 -17.96 21.60
CA THR A 143 24.31 -18.68 20.35
C THR A 143 23.16 -18.59 19.36
N TRP A 144 23.50 -18.64 18.07
CA TRP A 144 22.54 -18.64 16.97
C TRP A 144 21.47 -19.72 17.15
N GLN A 145 21.85 -20.93 17.58
CA GLN A 145 20.89 -22.03 17.75
C GLN A 145 19.85 -21.75 18.85
N GLY A 146 20.26 -21.07 19.92
CA GLY A 146 19.38 -20.66 21.03
C GLY A 146 18.38 -19.55 20.70
N GLN A 147 18.56 -18.83 19.58
CA GLN A 147 17.68 -17.71 19.23
C GLN A 147 16.31 -18.13 18.71
N THR A 148 15.32 -17.28 19.02
CA THR A 148 13.97 -17.41 18.47
C THR A 148 13.97 -17.16 16.96
N LEU A 149 12.95 -17.69 16.28
CA LEU A 149 12.82 -17.54 14.83
C LEU A 149 12.69 -16.08 14.38
N ASP A 150 12.13 -15.22 15.22
CA ASP A 150 11.92 -13.81 14.88
C ASP A 150 13.23 -13.02 14.93
N ILE A 151 14.07 -13.25 15.95
CA ILE A 151 15.42 -12.66 16.06
C ILE A 151 16.29 -13.10 14.87
N LYS A 152 16.26 -14.39 14.53
CA LYS A 152 16.98 -14.93 13.36
C LYS A 152 16.54 -14.26 12.06
N ARG A 153 15.24 -13.96 11.92
CA ARG A 153 14.69 -13.33 10.72
C ARG A 153 15.10 -11.87 10.61
N GLU A 154 15.04 -11.13 11.72
CA GLU A 154 15.45 -9.73 11.77
C GLU A 154 16.93 -9.58 11.38
N PHE A 155 17.80 -10.38 11.98
CA PHE A 155 19.23 -10.39 11.64
C PHE A 155 19.50 -10.72 10.16
N LEU A 156 18.81 -11.72 9.60
CA LEU A 156 18.95 -12.08 8.18
C LEU A 156 18.48 -10.97 7.24
N ASP A 157 17.40 -10.31 7.60
CA ASP A 157 16.83 -9.20 6.84
C ASP A 157 17.82 -8.01 6.85
N GLU A 158 18.43 -7.69 7.99
CA GLU A 158 19.47 -6.65 8.09
C GLU A 158 20.73 -6.97 7.28
N LEU A 159 21.24 -8.20 7.38
CA LEU A 159 22.40 -8.65 6.60
C LEU A 159 22.15 -8.58 5.11
N TYR A 160 20.95 -8.97 4.68
CA TYR A 160 20.55 -8.88 3.29
C TYR A 160 20.55 -7.43 2.79
N LEU A 161 19.94 -6.52 3.54
CA LEU A 161 19.88 -5.10 3.18
C LEU A 161 21.27 -4.47 3.11
N LYS A 162 22.16 -4.80 4.05
CA LYS A 162 23.56 -4.34 4.04
C LYS A 162 24.29 -4.80 2.77
N MET A 163 24.23 -6.09 2.44
CA MET A 163 24.89 -6.65 1.25
C MET A 163 24.33 -6.10 -0.06
N VAL A 164 23.02 -5.86 -0.14
CA VAL A 164 22.40 -5.25 -1.32
C VAL A 164 22.85 -3.79 -1.49
N ASN A 165 22.95 -3.03 -0.41
CA ASN A 165 23.47 -1.65 -0.45
C ASN A 165 24.94 -1.59 -0.82
N ASP A 166 25.77 -2.49 -0.29
CA ASP A 166 27.20 -2.56 -0.59
C ASP A 166 27.48 -2.97 -2.05
N GLN A 167 26.55 -3.67 -2.72
CA GLN A 167 26.65 -4.02 -4.15
C GLN A 167 26.20 -2.90 -5.10
N LEU A 168 25.46 -1.92 -4.59
CA LEU A 168 24.91 -0.81 -5.37
C LEU A 168 25.77 0.46 -5.30
N ASN A 169 26.71 0.52 -4.36
CA ASN A 169 27.73 1.56 -4.22
C ASN A 169 29.06 1.13 -4.86
#